data_AF-A0A0F5PIE6-F1
#
_entry.id   AF-A0A0F5PIE6-F1
#
_cell.length_a   1.000
_cell.length_b   1.000
_cell.length_c   1.000
_cell.angle_alpha   90.00
_cell.angle_beta   90.00
_cell.angle_gamma   90.00
#
_symmetry.space_group_name_H-M   'P 1'
#
loop_
_entity.id
_entity.type
_entity.pdbx_description
1 polymer ?
#
loop_
_entity_poly.entity_id
_entity_poly.type
_entity_poly.pdbx_seq_one_letter_code
_entity_poly.pdbx_strand_id
1 'polypeptide(L)'
;MDDIQQTTESVSEAPAPARPSKAAAVIKLLSRNRGATLADIMEATHWQAHSARAFLSGVRKKRELLKEARRTGETSYRLAN
;
A
#
# COMPACT_ATOMS: atom_id res chain seq x y z
N MET A 1 -11.87 -16.88 19.15
CA MET A 1 -12.15 -15.45 18.94
C MET A 1 -10.93 -14.71 19.50
N ASP A 2 -9.92 -14.31 18.74
CA ASP A 2 -9.83 -13.81 17.37
C ASP A 2 -8.91 -14.67 16.50
N ASP A 3 -9.39 -14.94 15.29
CA ASP A 3 -8.87 -15.93 14.34
C ASP A 3 -7.62 -15.40 13.61
N ILE A 4 -6.46 -15.93 13.99
CA ILE A 4 -5.17 -15.67 13.36
C ILE A 4 -5.09 -16.49 12.07
N GLN A 5 -5.47 -15.90 10.93
CA GLN A 5 -5.29 -16.51 9.61
C GLN A 5 -4.27 -15.74 8.75
N GLN A 6 -2.98 -15.83 9.10
CA GLN A 6 -1.90 -15.54 8.15
C GLN A 6 -1.30 -16.84 7.60
N THR A 7 -2.05 -17.43 6.68
CA THR A 7 -1.56 -18.46 5.77
C THR A 7 -0.80 -17.79 4.63
N THR A 8 0.51 -18.03 4.61
CA THR A 8 1.45 -18.15 3.48
C THR A 8 1.15 -17.44 2.16
N GLU A 9 2.07 -16.56 1.73
CA GLU A 9 2.61 -16.58 0.36
C GLU A 9 3.96 -15.84 0.29
N SER A 10 5.03 -16.63 0.25
CA SER A 10 6.36 -16.22 -0.18
C SER A 10 6.31 -15.78 -1.65
N VAL A 11 6.91 -14.64 -1.97
CA VAL A 11 7.38 -14.39 -3.35
C VAL A 11 8.84 -13.98 -3.30
N SER A 12 9.69 -14.99 -3.30
CA SER A 12 11.03 -14.93 -3.85
C SER A 12 10.94 -15.06 -5.38
N GLU A 13 11.22 -14.01 -6.15
CA GLU A 13 11.67 -14.20 -7.53
C GLU A 13 12.52 -13.03 -8.04
N ALA A 14 13.52 -13.41 -8.83
CA ALA A 14 14.69 -12.67 -9.29
C ALA A 14 14.36 -11.57 -10.35
N PRO A 15 15.35 -10.78 -10.84
CA PRO A 15 15.09 -9.57 -11.60
C PRO A 15 14.75 -9.87 -13.06
N ALA A 16 13.54 -9.53 -13.50
CA ALA A 16 13.10 -9.58 -14.90
C ALA A 16 12.26 -8.33 -15.24
N PRO A 17 12.24 -7.90 -16.52
CA PRO A 17 12.16 -6.50 -16.90
C PRO A 17 10.75 -5.90 -16.77
N ALA A 18 10.68 -4.68 -16.22
CA ALA A 18 9.66 -3.65 -16.40
C ALA A 18 8.20 -4.10 -16.63
N ARG A 19 7.67 -5.05 -15.86
CA ARG A 19 6.21 -5.14 -15.66
C ARG A 19 5.78 -3.95 -14.81
N PRO A 20 4.64 -3.27 -15.09
CA PRO A 20 4.13 -2.24 -14.21
C PRO A 20 3.89 -2.88 -12.85
N SER A 21 4.85 -2.68 -11.94
CA SER A 21 4.83 -3.38 -10.66
C SER A 21 3.58 -2.92 -9.92
N LYS A 22 2.88 -3.82 -9.23
CA LYS A 22 1.73 -3.46 -8.38
C LYS A 22 2.07 -2.26 -7.47
N ALA A 23 3.34 -2.19 -7.02
CA ALA A 23 3.95 -1.04 -6.36
C ALA A 23 3.79 0.31 -7.12
N ALA A 24 4.06 0.36 -8.42
CA ALA A 24 3.90 1.56 -9.25
C ALA A 24 2.43 1.98 -9.37
N ALA A 25 1.50 1.01 -9.44
CA ALA A 25 0.07 1.30 -9.39
C ALA A 25 -0.34 1.94 -8.06
N VAL A 26 0.17 1.42 -6.93
CA VAL A 26 -0.05 2.00 -5.59
C VAL A 26 0.58 3.39 -5.48
N ILE A 27 1.80 3.60 -5.96
CA ILE A 27 2.44 4.93 -5.95
C ILE A 27 1.61 5.91 -6.79
N LYS A 28 1.12 5.50 -7.96
CA LYS A 28 0.23 6.31 -8.80
C LYS A 28 -1.10 6.61 -8.10
N LEU A 29 -1.60 5.69 -7.28
CA LEU A 29 -2.80 5.86 -6.46
C LEU A 29 -2.56 6.86 -5.31
N LEU A 30 -1.45 6.72 -4.60
CA LEU A 30 -1.03 7.60 -3.49
C LEU A 30 -0.64 9.01 -3.96
N SER A 31 -0.16 9.15 -5.21
CA SER A 31 0.18 10.43 -5.84
C SER A 31 -1.05 11.23 -6.27
N ARG A 32 -2.26 10.65 -6.21
CA ARG A 32 -3.50 11.38 -6.53
C ARG A 32 -3.77 12.43 -5.45
N ASN A 33 -4.43 13.52 -5.83
CA ASN A 33 -4.76 14.61 -4.90
C ASN A 33 -5.65 14.16 -3.72
N ARG A 34 -6.40 13.06 -3.91
CA ARG A 34 -7.26 12.47 -2.87
C ARG A 34 -6.51 11.53 -1.91
N GLY A 35 -5.27 11.15 -2.23
CA GLY A 35 -4.57 10.04 -1.60
C GLY A 35 -5.21 8.68 -1.90
N ALA A 36 -4.80 7.67 -1.15
CA ALA A 36 -5.36 6.32 -1.16
C ALA A 36 -5.52 5.81 0.27
N THR A 37 -6.63 5.14 0.57
CA THR A 37 -6.79 4.45 1.85
C THR A 37 -6.11 3.09 1.82
N LEU A 38 -5.95 2.47 3.00
CA LEU A 38 -5.49 1.08 3.05
C LEU A 38 -6.43 0.16 2.26
N ALA A 39 -7.75 0.39 2.32
CA ALA A 39 -8.75 -0.37 1.56
C ALA A 39 -8.55 -0.23 0.04
N ASP A 40 -8.38 1.00 -0.47
CA ASP A 40 -8.13 1.23 -1.90
C ASP A 40 -6.87 0.52 -2.39
N ILE A 41 -5.81 0.51 -1.55
CA ILE A 41 -4.56 -0.20 -1.86
C ILE A 41 -4.82 -1.70 -1.91
N MET A 42 -5.54 -2.24 -0.91
CA MET A 42 -5.88 -3.65 -0.86
C MET A 42 -6.75 -4.07 -2.05
N GLU A 43 -7.75 -3.30 -2.46
CA GLU A 43 -8.58 -3.59 -3.65
C GLU A 43 -7.76 -3.51 -4.95
N ALA A 44 -6.91 -2.49 -5.10
CA ALA A 44 -6.12 -2.32 -6.31
C ALA A 44 -5.02 -3.39 -6.47
N THR A 45 -4.42 -3.88 -5.37
CA THR A 45 -3.31 -4.84 -5.43
C THR A 45 -3.66 -6.25 -5.01
N HIS A 46 -4.84 -6.44 -4.40
CA HIS A 46 -5.22 -7.66 -3.69
C HIS A 46 -4.17 -8.03 -2.63
N TRP A 47 -3.58 -7.03 -1.97
CA TRP A 47 -2.63 -7.27 -0.87
C TRP A 47 -3.36 -7.35 0.46
N GLN A 48 -2.85 -8.18 1.36
CA GLN A 48 -3.26 -8.14 2.76
C GLN A 48 -2.78 -6.85 3.44
N ALA A 49 -3.48 -6.45 4.50
CA ALA A 49 -3.19 -5.24 5.28
C ALA A 49 -1.74 -5.18 5.79
N HIS A 50 -1.14 -6.31 6.16
CA HIS A 50 0.24 -6.37 6.61
C HIS A 50 1.24 -6.00 5.48
N SER A 51 1.08 -6.58 4.29
CA SER A 51 1.94 -6.28 3.12
C SER A 51 1.76 -4.85 2.63
N ALA A 52 0.54 -4.33 2.60
CA ALA A 52 0.27 -2.94 2.26
C ALA A 52 0.92 -1.98 3.27
N ARG A 53 0.87 -2.27 4.57
CA ARG A 53 1.57 -1.50 5.62
C ARG A 53 3.09 -1.57 5.47
N ALA A 54 3.66 -2.74 5.18
CA ALA A 54 5.09 -2.88 4.91
C ALA A 54 5.53 -2.05 3.71
N PHE A 55 4.73 -2.06 2.63
CA PHE A 55 4.96 -1.22 1.46
C PHE A 55 4.88 0.27 1.77
N LEU A 56 3.82 0.72 2.47
CA LEU A 56 3.65 2.12 2.92
C LEU A 56 4.82 2.59 3.78
N SER A 57 5.32 1.75 4.69
CA SER A 57 6.52 2.04 5.50
C SER A 57 7.77 2.22 4.62
N GLY A 58 7.95 1.36 3.61
CA GLY A 58 9.03 1.49 2.63
C GLY A 58 8.92 2.76 1.77
N VAL A 59 7.71 3.12 1.36
CA VAL A 59 7.43 4.36 0.61
C VAL A 59 7.70 5.59 1.46
N ARG A 60 7.26 5.61 2.72
CA ARG A 60 7.49 6.71 3.67
C ARG A 60 8.97 6.99 3.93
N LYS A 61 9.85 5.99 3.79
CA LYS A 61 11.31 6.18 3.87
C LYS A 61 11.91 6.83 2.62
N LYS A 62 11.31 6.60 1.45
CA LYS A 62 11.81 7.08 0.15
C LYS A 62 11.16 8.39 -0.29
N ARG A 63 9.95 8.67 0.17
CA ARG A 63 9.12 9.81 -0.19
C ARG A 63 8.35 10.28 1.04
N GLU A 64 8.02 11.55 1.06
CA GLU A 64 7.20 12.10 2.13
C GLU A 64 5.75 11.62 1.97
N LEU A 65 5.32 10.80 2.93
CA LEU A 65 3.99 10.22 2.97
C LEU A 65 3.16 10.90 4.06
N LEU A 66 2.15 11.65 3.64
CA LEU A 66 1.17 12.29 4.49
C LEU A 66 0.12 11.27 4.92
N LYS A 67 -0.13 11.20 6.22
CA LYS A 67 -1.17 10.36 6.83
C LYS A 67 -2.27 11.28 7.33
N GLU A 68 -3.44 11.21 6.71
CA GLU A 68 -4.62 11.96 7.11
C GLU A 68 -5.66 11.01 7.70
N ALA A 69 -6.09 11.29 8.92
CA ALA A 69 -7.23 10.59 9.51
C ALA A 69 -8.50 11.22 8.95
N ARG A 70 -9.30 10.44 8.20
CA ARG A 70 -10.63 10.89 7.80
C ARG A 70 -11.58 10.88 8.98
N ARG A 71 -12.58 11.75 8.92
CA ARG A 71 -13.72 11.77 9.86
C ARG A 71 -14.49 10.44 9.92
N THR A 72 -14.35 9.58 8.91
CA THR A 72 -14.93 8.22 8.85
C THR A 72 -14.18 7.21 9.72
N GLY A 73 -13.05 7.58 10.33
CA GLY A 73 -12.17 6.67 11.06
C GLY A 73 -11.14 5.97 10.16
N GLU A 74 -11.21 6.18 8.85
CA GLU A 74 -10.27 5.62 7.90
C GLU A 74 -8.98 6.44 7.81
N THR A 75 -7.85 5.75 7.66
CA THR A 75 -6.58 6.42 7.39
C THR A 75 -6.37 6.55 5.89
N SER A 76 -6.28 7.79 5.41
CA SER A 76 -5.86 8.12 4.05
C SER A 76 -4.37 8.39 4.01
N TYR A 77 -3.68 7.82 3.02
CA TYR A 77 -2.27 8.02 2.77
C TYR A 77 -2.07 8.76 1.46
N ARG A 78 -1.22 9.79 1.44
CA ARG A 78 -0.94 10.57 0.24
C ARG A 78 0.55 10.84 0.14
N LEU A 79 1.09 10.84 -1.08
CA LEU A 79 2.45 11.33 -1.33
C LEU A 79 2.43 12.86 -1.38
N ALA A 80 3.28 13.51 -0.57
CA ALA A 80 3.61 14.91 -0.77
C ALA A 80 4.44 15.01 -2.06
N ASN A 81 4.00 15.87 -2.98
CA ASN A 81 4.66 16.14 -4.25
C ASN A 81 5.36 17.48 -4.16
#